data_AF-A0A970WI99-F1
#
_entry.id   AF-A0A970WI99-F1
#
_cell.length_a   1.000
_cell.length_b   1.000
_cell.length_c   1.000
_cell.angle_alpha   90.00
_cell.angle_beta   90.00
_cell.angle_gamma   90.00
#
_symmetry.space_group_name_H-M   'P 1'
#
loop_
_entity.id
_entity.type
_entity.pdbx_description
1 polymer ?
#
loop_
_entity_poly.entity_id
_entity_poly.type
_entity_poly.pdbx_seq_one_letter_code
_entity_poly.pdbx_strand_id
1 'polypeptide(L)'
;MLVTFQFPIADARRFVPRLDLCLPLPDWPEPDTSVNPQFVHHFGSACERIGGPDEAWPDEIKYCHARGALRFDRLEKRHAGLPDRMFRPRCAFRRLFCDGQAVVRVEIGISNKHWVNPLENLEIEEVLSIARETTELPTLVPSIDGDSKPRPILAQGKHIARLYAHASMNRAATGQSVGLRLVEAGDPMILVQLRPEEANLDLASRPADGLTAVARESVKGANALFCRLNTRGGIVSAWILQRGRASVGQLRSLRLCLTRLHAEREVLDLILKQIHRKRLLAPPDEESVNLLDLYFNERIRIINRDTWGGVKQSEIVAAFDATQAMVRPASQTQLISRYEGSRRQVWKKIAAYQEQRRATRLVYVLNVEKGWVMVDKQVNVGGTGNIVNVAEYMSNVTNTVNNNLAESDADMHVKMLIKELTEQIDRVAPKADPGQIKKMGKNLEALSKEVASDEPERRWYEVSLEGIRETAQAVGEIATPILNTVGKLSALLLRV
;
A
#
# COMPACT_ATOMS: atom_id res chain seq x y z
N MET A 1 10.75 -22.03 -2.48
CA MET A 1 10.09 -20.77 -2.16
C MET A 1 10.66 -19.71 -3.07
N LEU A 2 9.79 -18.93 -3.71
CA LEU A 2 10.13 -17.77 -4.54
C LEU A 2 9.45 -16.54 -3.94
N VAL A 3 10.24 -15.55 -3.54
CA VAL A 3 9.76 -14.23 -3.10
C VAL A 3 9.93 -13.27 -4.26
N THR A 4 8.86 -12.65 -4.73
CA THR A 4 8.87 -11.66 -5.81
C THR A 4 8.52 -10.29 -5.25
N PHE A 5 9.42 -9.34 -5.43
CA PHE A 5 9.16 -7.93 -5.20
C PHE A 5 8.68 -7.29 -6.49
N GLN A 6 7.61 -6.53 -6.39
CA GLN A 6 7.10 -5.71 -7.47
C GLN A 6 7.21 -4.23 -7.10
N PHE A 7 7.73 -3.44 -8.02
CA PHE A 7 7.77 -1.99 -7.95
C PHE A 7 6.96 -1.40 -9.12
N PRO A 8 5.70 -1.01 -8.89
CA PRO A 8 4.93 -0.23 -9.85
C PRO A 8 5.56 1.14 -10.07
N ILE A 9 5.53 1.62 -11.31
CA ILE A 9 5.99 2.94 -11.72
C ILE A 9 4.92 3.53 -12.62
N ALA A 10 4.39 4.69 -12.25
CA ALA A 10 3.48 5.46 -13.09
C ALA A 10 4.29 6.38 -13.99
N ASP A 11 4.13 6.24 -15.31
CA ASP A 11 4.76 7.10 -16.30
C ASP A 11 3.71 7.98 -17.00
N ALA A 12 3.53 9.19 -16.49
CA ALA A 12 2.51 10.10 -16.99
C ALA A 12 2.96 10.93 -18.21
N ARG A 13 4.20 10.75 -18.68
CA ARG A 13 4.80 11.62 -19.74
C ARG A 13 4.04 11.55 -21.06
N ARG A 14 3.43 10.41 -21.38
CA ARG A 14 2.62 10.22 -22.60
C ARG A 14 1.34 11.05 -22.62
N PHE A 15 0.90 11.56 -21.47
CA PHE A 15 -0.25 12.46 -21.37
C PHE A 15 0.14 13.94 -21.51
N VAL A 16 1.36 14.22 -21.98
CA VAL A 16 1.82 15.57 -22.33
C VAL A 16 2.54 15.52 -23.69
N PRO A 17 1.83 15.17 -24.78
CA PRO A 17 2.42 14.80 -26.07
C PRO A 17 3.27 15.92 -26.69
N ARG A 18 2.95 17.18 -26.40
CA ARG A 18 3.66 18.36 -26.92
C ARG A 18 5.13 18.46 -26.51
N LEU A 19 5.55 17.75 -25.46
CA LEU A 19 6.89 17.85 -24.91
C LEU A 19 7.84 16.73 -25.36
N ASP A 20 7.35 15.71 -26.07
CA ASP A 20 8.17 14.58 -26.58
C ASP A 20 9.15 13.98 -25.54
N LEU A 21 8.68 13.77 -24.31
CA LEU A 21 9.52 13.48 -23.14
C LEU A 21 10.04 12.03 -23.06
N CYS A 22 9.56 11.14 -23.93
CA CYS A 22 9.90 9.72 -23.91
C CYS A 22 10.78 9.39 -25.11
N LEU A 23 11.77 8.50 -24.92
CA LEU A 23 12.42 7.89 -26.07
C LEU A 23 11.41 7.07 -26.88
N PRO A 24 11.52 7.05 -28.22
CA PRO A 24 10.62 6.26 -29.06
C PRO A 24 10.81 4.75 -28.85
N LEU A 25 12.03 4.34 -28.46
CA LEU A 25 12.39 2.95 -28.18
C LEU A 25 12.59 2.71 -26.68
N PRO A 26 12.32 1.49 -26.19
CA PRO A 26 11.74 0.35 -26.91
C PRO A 26 10.25 0.54 -27.32
N ASP A 27 9.81 -0.22 -28.33
CA ASP A 27 8.45 -0.21 -28.88
C ASP A 27 7.46 -0.93 -27.95
N TRP A 28 7.28 -0.40 -26.75
CA TRP A 28 6.37 -0.97 -25.76
C TRP A 28 4.91 -1.00 -26.26
N PRO A 29 4.14 -2.06 -25.96
CA PRO A 29 4.48 -3.21 -25.11
C PRO A 29 5.24 -4.36 -25.82
N GLU A 30 5.54 -4.22 -27.11
CA GLU A 30 6.13 -5.29 -27.94
C GLU A 30 7.55 -4.96 -28.44
N PRO A 31 8.51 -4.69 -27.54
CA PRO A 31 9.86 -4.32 -27.96
C PRO A 31 10.50 -5.42 -28.83
N ASP A 32 11.32 -5.03 -29.80
CA ASP A 32 12.01 -6.00 -30.64
C ASP A 32 13.04 -6.81 -29.82
N THR A 33 12.97 -8.14 -29.95
CA THR A 33 13.82 -9.13 -29.28
C THR A 33 14.68 -9.92 -30.26
N SER A 34 14.79 -9.47 -31.51
CA SER A 34 15.60 -10.07 -32.56
C SER A 34 17.11 -9.96 -32.29
N VAL A 35 17.94 -10.14 -33.31
CA VAL A 35 19.42 -10.17 -33.21
C VAL A 35 19.98 -8.91 -32.54
N ASN A 36 19.37 -7.75 -32.76
CA ASN A 36 19.72 -6.49 -32.12
C ASN A 36 18.55 -6.03 -31.22
N PRO A 37 18.36 -6.68 -30.06
CA PRO A 37 17.20 -6.43 -29.25
C PRO A 37 17.22 -4.97 -28.74
N GLN A 38 16.05 -4.35 -28.74
CA GLN A 38 15.86 -3.04 -28.13
C GLN A 38 16.17 -3.13 -26.64
N PHE A 39 16.52 -2.01 -25.99
CA PHE A 39 16.94 -2.04 -24.59
C PHE A 39 16.58 -0.75 -23.87
N VAL A 40 16.57 -0.81 -22.53
CA VAL A 40 16.49 0.38 -21.68
C VAL A 40 17.84 0.58 -20.99
N HIS A 41 18.42 1.77 -21.13
CA HIS A 41 19.71 2.11 -20.51
C HIS A 41 19.71 1.83 -19.01
N HIS A 42 20.80 1.30 -18.47
CA HIS A 42 20.91 0.84 -17.07
C HIS A 42 20.00 -0.33 -16.66
N PHE A 43 19.07 -0.78 -17.49
CA PHE A 43 18.26 -1.97 -17.23
C PHE A 43 18.84 -3.18 -17.97
N GLY A 44 18.67 -3.21 -19.29
CA GLY A 44 19.07 -4.33 -20.15
C GLY A 44 18.21 -4.47 -21.40
N SER A 45 18.54 -5.47 -22.22
CA SER A 45 17.87 -5.79 -23.49
C SER A 45 16.49 -6.41 -23.29
N ALA A 46 15.64 -6.20 -24.28
CA ALA A 46 14.37 -6.87 -24.47
C ALA A 46 14.59 -8.36 -24.75
N CYS A 47 13.69 -9.18 -24.23
CA CYS A 47 13.67 -10.61 -24.39
C CYS A 47 12.26 -11.15 -24.23
N GLU A 48 12.03 -12.36 -24.73
CA GLU A 48 10.77 -13.06 -24.57
C GLU A 48 10.80 -14.01 -23.36
N ARG A 49 9.62 -14.26 -22.79
CA ARG A 49 9.44 -15.28 -21.77
C ARG A 49 9.57 -16.67 -22.41
N ILE A 50 10.51 -17.47 -21.90
CA ILE A 50 10.70 -18.88 -22.29
C ILE A 50 9.41 -19.70 -22.16
N GLY A 51 8.57 -19.40 -21.16
CA GLY A 51 7.33 -20.16 -20.93
C GLY A 51 6.19 -19.83 -21.89
N GLY A 52 6.42 -19.10 -22.97
CA GLY A 52 5.40 -18.68 -23.93
C GLY A 52 4.43 -17.61 -23.38
N PRO A 53 3.46 -17.17 -24.21
CA PRO A 53 2.44 -16.21 -23.80
C PRO A 53 1.54 -16.78 -22.71
N ASP A 54 1.03 -15.89 -21.86
CA ASP A 54 -0.11 -16.20 -21.02
C ASP A 54 -1.36 -15.76 -21.77
N GLU A 55 -2.37 -16.63 -21.94
CA GLU A 55 -3.62 -16.29 -22.64
C GLU A 55 -4.28 -15.04 -22.07
N ALA A 56 -4.12 -14.84 -20.76
CA ALA A 56 -4.68 -13.71 -20.07
C ALA A 56 -3.82 -12.45 -20.26
N TRP A 57 -2.51 -12.55 -20.44
CA TRP A 57 -1.62 -11.39 -20.52
C TRP A 57 -0.63 -11.54 -21.67
N PRO A 58 -1.11 -11.49 -22.92
CA PRO A 58 -0.26 -11.67 -24.10
C PRO A 58 0.79 -10.56 -24.22
N ASP A 59 0.46 -9.34 -23.78
CA ASP A 59 1.35 -8.17 -23.76
C ASP A 59 2.50 -8.28 -22.74
N GLU A 60 2.45 -9.26 -21.83
CA GLU A 60 3.53 -9.50 -20.86
C GLU A 60 4.53 -10.59 -21.31
N ILE A 61 4.44 -11.06 -22.57
CA ILE A 61 5.40 -12.03 -23.12
C ILE A 61 6.80 -11.42 -23.26
N LYS A 62 6.89 -10.15 -23.61
CA LYS A 62 8.14 -9.41 -23.81
C LYS A 62 8.45 -8.52 -22.61
N TYR A 63 9.73 -8.41 -22.27
CA TYR A 63 10.22 -7.57 -21.19
C TYR A 63 11.69 -7.23 -21.38
N CYS A 64 12.15 -6.13 -20.77
CA CYS A 64 13.57 -5.84 -20.68
C CYS A 64 14.16 -6.49 -19.42
N HIS A 65 15.38 -7.03 -19.51
CA HIS A 65 16.14 -7.38 -18.32
C HIS A 65 16.35 -6.13 -17.45
N ALA A 66 16.33 -6.31 -16.12
CA ALA A 66 16.60 -5.23 -15.17
C ALA A 66 17.83 -5.54 -14.30
N ARG A 67 18.86 -6.16 -14.89
CA ARG A 67 20.07 -6.59 -14.16
C ARG A 67 20.91 -5.40 -13.69
N GLY A 68 20.96 -4.33 -14.48
CA GLY A 68 21.70 -3.12 -14.10
C GLY A 68 20.92 -2.21 -13.14
N ALA A 69 19.59 -2.32 -13.13
CA ALA A 69 18.72 -1.39 -12.41
C ALA A 69 18.77 -1.59 -10.89
N LEU A 70 19.00 -2.82 -10.44
CA LEU A 70 19.18 -3.14 -9.03
C LEU A 70 20.21 -4.27 -8.87
N ARG A 71 21.19 -4.03 -8.01
CA ARG A 71 22.21 -5.00 -7.60
C ARG A 71 22.04 -5.33 -6.12
N PHE A 72 22.36 -6.55 -5.73
CA PHE A 72 22.37 -6.94 -4.31
C PHE A 72 23.76 -6.75 -3.74
N ASP A 73 23.85 -6.30 -2.49
CA ASP A 73 25.11 -6.24 -1.76
C ASP A 73 25.37 -7.56 -1.01
N ARG A 74 26.34 -8.33 -1.51
CA ARG A 74 26.80 -9.61 -0.93
C ARG A 74 25.66 -10.57 -0.60
N LEU A 75 24.74 -10.79 -1.55
CA LEU A 75 23.52 -11.61 -1.37
C LEU A 75 23.84 -13.02 -0.85
N GLU A 76 24.96 -13.58 -1.31
CA GLU A 76 25.45 -14.91 -0.94
C GLU A 76 25.77 -15.08 0.55
N LYS A 77 25.98 -13.96 1.27
CA LYS A 77 26.23 -13.94 2.72
C LYS A 77 24.98 -13.66 3.54
N ARG A 78 23.85 -13.37 2.89
CA ARG A 78 22.58 -13.05 3.55
C ARG A 78 21.77 -14.32 3.78
N HIS A 79 20.87 -14.26 4.74
CA HIS A 79 19.86 -15.28 5.03
C HIS A 79 18.60 -14.57 5.53
N ALA A 80 17.49 -15.29 5.55
CA ALA A 80 16.21 -14.85 6.14
C ALA A 80 15.53 -16.05 6.82
N GLY A 81 14.63 -15.78 7.76
CA GLY A 81 13.89 -16.79 8.52
C GLY A 81 14.62 -17.24 9.78
N LEU A 82 14.09 -18.29 10.42
CA LEU A 82 14.62 -18.81 11.68
C LEU A 82 15.99 -19.48 11.49
N PRO A 83 16.85 -19.53 12.55
CA PRO A 83 18.21 -20.09 12.47
C PRO A 83 18.28 -21.55 12.00
N ASP A 84 17.28 -22.34 12.33
CA ASP A 84 17.13 -23.75 11.95
C ASP A 84 16.49 -23.94 10.57
N ARG A 85 15.77 -22.93 10.07
CA ARG A 85 15.07 -22.94 8.77
C ARG A 85 15.47 -21.73 7.90
N MET A 86 16.77 -21.63 7.64
CA MET A 86 17.35 -20.50 6.91
C MET A 86 17.02 -20.51 5.41
N PHE A 87 16.25 -19.51 4.97
CA PHE A 87 16.13 -19.13 3.56
C PHE A 87 17.45 -18.49 3.09
N ARG A 88 18.14 -19.13 2.14
CA ARG A 88 19.37 -18.61 1.54
C ARG A 88 19.04 -17.94 0.20
N PRO A 89 18.93 -16.59 0.17
CA PRO A 89 18.46 -15.86 -1.00
C PRO A 89 19.42 -16.03 -2.19
N ARG A 90 18.82 -16.26 -3.36
CA ARG A 90 19.47 -16.16 -4.68
C ARG A 90 18.58 -15.33 -5.58
N CYS A 91 19.14 -14.36 -6.29
CA CYS A 91 18.42 -13.63 -7.32
C CYS A 91 18.05 -14.59 -8.46
N ALA A 92 16.75 -14.84 -8.64
CA ALA A 92 16.20 -15.66 -9.70
C ALA A 92 16.02 -14.86 -11.00
N PHE A 93 15.47 -13.65 -10.90
CA PHE A 93 15.27 -12.76 -12.06
C PHE A 93 15.12 -11.30 -11.66
N ARG A 94 15.35 -10.41 -12.64
CA ARG A 94 15.01 -8.98 -12.60
C ARG A 94 14.46 -8.58 -13.95
N ARG A 95 13.24 -8.04 -14.00
CA ARG A 95 12.50 -7.78 -15.23
C ARG A 95 11.84 -6.39 -15.18
N LEU A 96 11.82 -5.70 -16.30
CA LEU A 96 11.11 -4.45 -16.53
C LEU A 96 10.01 -4.70 -17.57
N PHE A 97 8.77 -4.42 -17.18
CA PHE A 97 7.60 -4.42 -18.05
C PHE A 97 7.13 -2.98 -18.23
N CYS A 98 6.60 -2.68 -19.41
CA CYS A 98 5.92 -1.44 -19.72
C CYS A 98 4.80 -1.74 -20.70
N ASP A 99 3.62 -1.20 -20.44
CA ASP A 99 2.42 -1.41 -21.25
C ASP A 99 2.34 -0.48 -22.49
N GLY A 100 3.35 0.36 -22.71
CA GLY A 100 3.38 1.36 -23.77
C GLY A 100 2.50 2.58 -23.50
N GLN A 101 1.78 2.62 -22.39
CA GLN A 101 0.99 3.75 -21.93
C GLN A 101 1.61 4.32 -20.64
N ALA A 102 1.04 4.01 -19.47
CA ALA A 102 1.46 4.60 -18.21
C ALA A 102 1.97 3.59 -17.18
N VAL A 103 1.74 2.30 -17.40
CA VAL A 103 2.02 1.25 -16.40
C VAL A 103 3.38 0.64 -16.69
N VAL A 104 4.33 0.99 -15.83
CA VAL A 104 5.66 0.40 -15.81
C VAL A 104 5.81 -0.42 -14.53
N ARG A 105 6.48 -1.57 -14.62
CA ARG A 105 6.64 -2.48 -13.48
C ARG A 105 8.01 -3.14 -13.49
N VAL A 106 8.73 -3.03 -12.38
CA VAL A 106 9.95 -3.81 -12.15
C VAL A 106 9.63 -4.97 -11.23
N GLU A 107 9.93 -6.19 -11.67
CA GLU A 107 9.82 -7.41 -10.86
C GLU A 107 11.20 -7.97 -10.52
N ILE A 108 11.39 -8.33 -9.24
CA ILE A 108 12.63 -8.91 -8.73
C ILE A 108 12.29 -10.20 -8.00
N GLY A 109 12.70 -11.34 -8.56
CA GLY A 109 12.50 -12.65 -7.97
C GLY A 109 13.71 -13.11 -7.16
N ILE A 110 13.48 -13.56 -5.94
CA ILE A 110 14.47 -14.13 -5.02
C ILE A 110 14.02 -15.55 -4.66
N SER A 111 14.84 -16.55 -5.00
CA SER A 111 14.57 -17.96 -4.72
C SER A 111 15.49 -18.48 -3.63
N ASN A 112 15.05 -19.48 -2.88
CA ASN A 112 15.93 -20.25 -2.00
C ASN A 112 16.86 -21.18 -2.80
N LYS A 113 18.11 -21.39 -2.33
CA LYS A 113 18.99 -22.47 -2.83
C LYS A 113 18.52 -23.84 -2.31
N HIS A 114 17.45 -24.34 -2.92
CA HIS A 114 16.74 -25.55 -2.47
C HIS A 114 17.61 -26.81 -2.32
N TRP A 115 18.65 -26.96 -3.14
CA TRP A 115 19.53 -28.14 -3.09
C TRP A 115 20.48 -28.15 -1.90
N VAL A 116 20.68 -27.01 -1.24
CA VAL A 116 21.56 -26.90 -0.05
C VAL A 116 20.73 -26.97 1.22
N ASN A 117 19.63 -26.23 1.27
CA ASN A 117 18.72 -26.16 2.41
C ASN A 117 17.29 -26.22 1.88
N PRO A 118 16.67 -27.42 1.73
CA PRO A 118 15.26 -27.50 1.42
C PRO A 118 14.48 -26.85 2.56
N LEU A 119 13.46 -26.08 2.20
CA LEU A 119 12.50 -25.56 3.18
C LEU A 119 11.33 -26.52 3.14
N GLU A 120 11.00 -27.13 4.26
CA GLU A 120 9.94 -28.13 4.35
C GLU A 120 9.08 -27.84 5.56
N ASN A 121 7.77 -28.04 5.42
CA ASN A 121 6.79 -27.91 6.50
C ASN A 121 6.87 -26.58 7.25
N LEU A 122 7.03 -25.47 6.53
CA LEU A 122 7.00 -24.13 7.11
C LEU A 122 5.59 -23.80 7.62
N GLU A 123 5.55 -23.21 8.80
CA GLU A 123 4.34 -22.55 9.33
C GLU A 123 4.17 -21.17 8.68
N ILE A 124 2.95 -20.63 8.75
CA ILE A 124 2.63 -19.36 8.08
C ILE A 124 3.43 -18.18 8.67
N GLU A 125 3.68 -18.21 9.97
CA GLU A 125 4.51 -17.26 10.72
C GLU A 125 5.95 -17.25 10.18
N GLU A 126 6.49 -18.43 9.86
CA GLU A 126 7.84 -18.58 9.31
C GLU A 126 7.92 -18.06 7.88
N VAL A 127 6.91 -18.36 7.07
CA VAL A 127 6.77 -17.81 5.70
C VAL A 127 6.74 -16.28 5.74
N LEU A 128 5.95 -15.70 6.65
CA LEU A 128 5.84 -14.26 6.83
C LEU A 128 7.14 -13.65 7.38
N SER A 129 7.87 -14.35 8.26
CA SER A 129 9.20 -13.90 8.75
C SER A 129 10.20 -13.83 7.61
N ILE A 130 10.27 -14.87 6.77
CA ILE A 130 11.13 -14.88 5.57
C ILE A 130 10.73 -13.73 4.63
N ALA A 131 9.43 -13.52 4.40
CA ALA A 131 8.96 -12.41 3.57
C ALA A 131 9.37 -11.04 4.14
N ARG A 132 9.22 -10.84 5.46
CA ARG A 132 9.62 -9.61 6.17
C ARG A 132 11.12 -9.38 6.08
N GLU A 133 11.93 -10.37 6.43
CA GLU A 133 13.39 -10.23 6.46
C GLU A 133 13.98 -10.06 5.05
N THR A 134 13.39 -10.68 4.04
CA THR A 134 13.83 -10.46 2.65
C THR A 134 13.60 -9.02 2.16
N THR A 135 12.68 -8.26 2.78
CA THR A 135 12.50 -6.82 2.48
C THR A 135 13.69 -5.97 2.90
N GLU A 136 14.53 -6.49 3.81
CA GLU A 136 15.68 -5.81 4.38
C GLU A 136 16.97 -6.09 3.61
N LEU A 137 16.92 -6.95 2.59
CA LEU A 137 18.09 -7.30 1.80
C LEU A 137 18.72 -6.01 1.22
N PRO A 138 20.02 -5.78 1.47
CA PRO A 138 20.68 -4.56 1.03
C PRO A 138 20.92 -4.63 -0.48
N THR A 139 20.57 -3.53 -1.13
CA THR A 139 20.57 -3.40 -2.58
C THR A 139 21.09 -2.03 -2.99
N LEU A 140 21.54 -1.95 -4.23
CA LEU A 140 22.12 -0.76 -4.86
C LEU A 140 21.36 -0.49 -6.16
N VAL A 141 20.79 0.70 -6.27
CA VAL A 141 20.25 1.24 -7.52
C VAL A 141 21.23 2.31 -8.00
N PRO A 142 21.69 2.26 -9.27
CA PRO A 142 22.52 3.30 -9.84
C PRO A 142 21.92 4.68 -9.63
N SER A 143 22.69 5.56 -8.98
CA SER A 143 22.35 6.97 -8.86
C SER A 143 22.89 7.73 -10.06
N ILE A 144 22.09 8.69 -10.54
CA ILE A 144 22.42 9.52 -11.71
C ILE A 144 23.14 10.79 -11.27
N ASP A 145 22.83 11.26 -10.06
CA ASP A 145 23.33 12.51 -9.50
C ASP A 145 24.49 12.29 -8.50
N GLY A 146 25.07 11.09 -8.42
CA GLY A 146 26.16 10.80 -7.49
C GLY A 146 26.27 9.33 -7.07
N ASP A 147 26.87 9.08 -5.90
CA ASP A 147 27.17 7.73 -5.43
C ASP A 147 25.92 6.92 -5.04
N SER A 148 25.94 5.65 -5.45
CA SER A 148 24.89 4.69 -5.12
C SER A 148 25.05 4.20 -3.69
N LYS A 149 24.07 4.51 -2.82
CA LYS A 149 24.07 4.06 -1.42
C LYS A 149 23.29 2.75 -1.24
N PRO A 150 23.81 1.77 -0.47
CA PRO A 150 23.06 0.56 -0.13
C PRO A 150 21.79 0.92 0.64
N ARG A 151 20.65 0.30 0.27
CA ARG A 151 19.36 0.44 0.97
C ARG A 151 18.62 -0.90 0.97
N PRO A 152 17.70 -1.13 1.93
CA PRO A 152 16.75 -2.25 1.86
C PRO A 152 16.04 -2.28 0.51
N ILE A 153 15.81 -3.48 -0.05
CA ILE A 153 15.15 -3.67 -1.34
C ILE A 153 13.79 -2.95 -1.39
N LEU A 154 13.02 -2.99 -0.32
CA LEU A 154 11.71 -2.34 -0.25
C LEU A 154 11.79 -0.81 -0.38
N ALA A 155 12.87 -0.21 0.08
CA ALA A 155 13.10 1.23 0.01
C ALA A 155 13.57 1.72 -1.37
N GLN A 156 13.76 0.83 -2.34
CA GLN A 156 14.31 1.19 -3.65
C GLN A 156 13.28 1.73 -4.65
N GLY A 157 11.98 1.61 -4.38
CA GLY A 157 10.93 1.97 -5.36
C GLY A 157 11.12 3.36 -5.98
N LYS A 158 11.34 4.39 -5.15
CA LYS A 158 11.59 5.77 -5.61
C LYS A 158 12.86 5.90 -6.45
N HIS A 159 13.90 5.15 -6.12
CA HIS A 159 15.18 5.19 -6.84
C HIS A 159 15.09 4.46 -8.18
N ILE A 160 14.38 3.33 -8.24
CA ILE A 160 14.13 2.58 -9.47
C ILE A 160 13.26 3.42 -10.42
N ALA A 161 12.21 4.09 -9.92
CA ALA A 161 11.36 4.97 -10.73
C ALA A 161 12.15 6.14 -11.33
N ARG A 162 13.02 6.79 -10.53
CA ARG A 162 13.92 7.83 -11.02
C ARG A 162 14.88 7.30 -12.08
N LEU A 163 15.54 6.17 -11.82
CA LEU A 163 16.45 5.55 -12.79
C LEU A 163 15.72 5.26 -14.11
N TYR A 164 14.50 4.71 -14.04
CA TYR A 164 13.66 4.48 -15.21
C TYR A 164 13.33 5.79 -15.95
N ALA A 165 12.89 6.83 -15.22
CA ALA A 165 12.54 8.13 -15.79
C ALA A 165 13.68 8.69 -16.63
N HIS A 166 14.91 8.68 -16.10
CA HIS A 166 16.08 9.17 -16.82
C HIS A 166 16.54 8.24 -17.95
N ALA A 167 16.47 6.92 -17.75
CA ALA A 167 16.89 5.94 -18.75
C ALA A 167 16.00 5.94 -20.00
N SER A 168 14.76 6.38 -19.86
CA SER A 168 13.75 6.46 -20.92
C SER A 168 13.39 7.91 -21.28
N MET A 169 14.14 8.90 -20.80
CA MET A 169 13.93 10.32 -21.10
C MET A 169 14.52 10.66 -22.46
N ASN A 170 13.74 11.35 -23.30
CA ASN A 170 14.33 12.04 -24.44
C ASN A 170 15.13 13.25 -23.94
N ARG A 171 16.46 13.19 -24.04
CA ARG A 171 17.35 14.26 -23.56
C ARG A 171 17.40 15.49 -24.47
N ALA A 172 16.84 15.40 -25.67
CA ALA A 172 16.69 16.56 -26.56
C ALA A 172 15.38 17.32 -26.30
N ALA A 173 14.43 16.72 -25.59
CA ALA A 173 13.12 17.29 -25.33
C ALA A 173 13.19 18.56 -24.47
N THR A 174 12.29 19.50 -24.75
CA THR A 174 12.05 20.64 -23.86
C THR A 174 11.23 20.16 -22.65
N GLY A 175 11.51 20.68 -21.45
CA GLY A 175 10.74 20.33 -20.25
C GLY A 175 11.17 19.03 -19.53
N GLN A 176 12.43 18.61 -19.63
CA GLN A 176 12.96 17.44 -18.90
C GLN A 176 12.63 17.43 -17.40
N SER A 177 12.70 18.59 -16.74
CA SER A 177 12.35 18.74 -15.33
C SER A 177 10.87 18.47 -15.04
N VAL A 178 9.98 18.72 -16.01
CA VAL A 178 8.58 18.33 -15.96
C VAL A 178 8.49 16.82 -16.14
N GLY A 179 9.13 16.27 -17.16
CA GLY A 179 9.12 14.83 -17.44
C GLY A 179 9.58 13.96 -16.27
N LEU A 180 10.65 14.34 -15.57
CA LEU A 180 11.12 13.62 -14.39
C LEU A 180 10.10 13.61 -13.24
N ARG A 181 9.27 14.65 -13.12
CA ARG A 181 8.20 14.75 -12.09
C ARG A 181 6.93 13.98 -12.48
N LEU A 182 6.80 13.59 -13.74
CA LEU A 182 5.68 12.81 -14.26
C LEU A 182 5.88 11.30 -14.09
N VAL A 183 7.08 10.86 -13.69
CA VAL A 183 7.38 9.47 -13.37
C VAL A 183 7.43 9.29 -11.86
N GLU A 184 6.53 8.47 -11.31
CA GLU A 184 6.41 8.25 -9.87
C GLU A 184 6.42 6.76 -9.51
N ALA A 185 7.01 6.43 -8.35
CA ALA A 185 6.94 5.08 -7.80
C ALA A 185 5.59 4.86 -7.11
N GLY A 186 4.95 3.73 -7.39
CA GLY A 186 3.80 3.22 -6.63
C GLY A 186 4.24 2.41 -5.42
N ASP A 187 3.26 2.02 -4.60
CA ASP A 187 3.54 1.22 -3.43
C ASP A 187 3.96 -0.20 -3.87
N PRO A 188 5.07 -0.75 -3.34
CA PRO A 188 5.53 -2.07 -3.72
C PRO A 188 4.60 -3.18 -3.21
N MET A 189 4.72 -4.36 -3.81
CA MET A 189 4.03 -5.57 -3.38
C MET A 189 5.00 -6.74 -3.31
N ILE A 190 4.79 -7.60 -2.32
CA ILE A 190 5.50 -8.87 -2.17
C ILE A 190 4.57 -10.00 -2.59
N LEU A 191 5.11 -10.95 -3.34
CA LEU A 191 4.42 -12.21 -3.65
C LEU A 191 5.33 -13.37 -3.32
N VAL A 192 4.89 -14.20 -2.40
CA VAL A 192 5.56 -15.42 -1.97
C VAL A 192 4.89 -16.60 -2.65
N GLN A 193 5.64 -17.38 -3.41
CA GLN A 193 5.18 -18.62 -4.02
C GLN A 193 5.86 -19.81 -3.36
N LEU A 194 5.04 -20.68 -2.78
CA LEU A 194 5.42 -21.89 -2.06
C LEU A 194 5.17 -23.13 -2.91
N ARG A 195 6.04 -24.12 -2.74
CA ARG A 195 5.81 -25.50 -3.21
C ARG A 195 4.89 -26.24 -2.23
N PRO A 196 4.27 -27.35 -2.65
CA PRO A 196 3.45 -28.17 -1.76
C PRO A 196 4.17 -28.64 -0.49
N GLU A 197 5.46 -28.97 -0.62
CA GLU A 197 6.26 -29.53 0.48
C GLU A 197 6.78 -28.44 1.43
N GLU A 198 6.79 -27.19 0.97
CA GLU A 198 7.41 -26.06 1.68
C GLU A 198 6.56 -25.55 2.83
N ALA A 199 5.24 -25.68 2.78
CA ALA A 199 4.32 -25.26 3.83
C ALA A 199 2.99 -25.99 3.66
N ASN A 200 2.25 -26.25 4.73
CA ASN A 200 0.87 -26.71 4.61
C ASN A 200 -0.08 -25.52 4.79
N LEU A 201 -0.50 -24.89 3.68
CA LEU A 201 -1.55 -23.87 3.74
C LEU A 201 -2.93 -24.55 3.80
N ASP A 202 -3.25 -25.15 4.95
CA ASP A 202 -4.62 -25.60 5.18
C ASP A 202 -5.51 -24.40 5.49
N LEU A 203 -6.08 -23.84 4.41
CA LEU A 203 -7.00 -22.70 4.47
C LEU A 203 -8.33 -23.03 5.16
N ALA A 204 -8.60 -24.30 5.52
CA ALA A 204 -9.83 -24.70 6.20
C ALA A 204 -9.82 -24.35 7.69
N SER A 205 -8.64 -24.34 8.33
CA SER A 205 -8.46 -23.71 9.65
C SER A 205 -8.40 -22.21 9.47
N ARG A 206 -9.30 -21.48 10.16
CA ARG A 206 -9.45 -20.01 10.09
C ARG A 206 -8.10 -19.32 9.87
N PRO A 207 -7.93 -18.52 8.79
CA PRO A 207 -6.72 -17.71 8.65
C PRO A 207 -6.62 -16.83 9.90
N ALA A 208 -5.44 -16.78 10.51
CA ALA A 208 -5.17 -15.89 11.64
C ALA A 208 -5.68 -14.48 11.31
N ASP A 209 -6.15 -13.74 12.32
CA ASP A 209 -6.67 -12.38 12.13
C ASP A 209 -5.72 -11.56 11.22
N GLY A 210 -6.25 -10.86 10.22
CA GLY A 210 -5.44 -10.09 9.26
C GLY A 210 -4.88 -10.84 8.04
N LEU A 211 -5.07 -12.16 7.94
CA LEU A 211 -4.92 -12.90 6.68
C LEU A 211 -6.28 -13.06 6.00
N THR A 212 -6.36 -12.73 4.71
CA THR A 212 -7.57 -12.96 3.90
C THR A 212 -7.31 -14.03 2.86
N ALA A 213 -8.05 -15.14 2.96
CA ALA A 213 -8.02 -16.20 1.96
C ALA A 213 -8.93 -15.86 0.78
N VAL A 214 -8.46 -16.14 -0.44
CA VAL A 214 -9.30 -16.14 -1.64
C VAL A 214 -9.88 -17.53 -1.84
N ALA A 215 -11.17 -17.61 -2.14
CA ALA A 215 -11.84 -18.89 -2.38
C ALA A 215 -11.15 -19.68 -3.51
N ARG A 216 -10.90 -20.98 -3.30
CA ARG A 216 -10.06 -21.79 -4.20
C ARG A 216 -10.64 -21.87 -5.61
N GLU A 217 -11.95 -21.99 -5.73
CA GLU A 217 -12.71 -22.00 -6.99
C GLU A 217 -12.52 -20.71 -7.79
N SER A 218 -12.25 -19.60 -7.12
CA SER A 218 -12.02 -18.28 -7.71
C SER A 218 -10.61 -18.13 -8.27
N VAL A 219 -9.68 -18.99 -7.84
CA VAL A 219 -8.26 -18.99 -8.25
C VAL A 219 -7.82 -20.35 -8.82
N LYS A 220 -8.72 -21.04 -9.52
CA LYS A 220 -8.46 -22.31 -10.22
C LYS A 220 -7.86 -23.42 -9.33
N GLY A 221 -8.27 -23.48 -8.07
CA GLY A 221 -7.83 -24.48 -7.11
C GLY A 221 -6.49 -24.18 -6.43
N ALA A 222 -5.88 -23.02 -6.70
CA ALA A 222 -4.71 -22.55 -5.95
C ALA A 222 -5.10 -22.11 -4.53
N ASN A 223 -4.13 -22.12 -3.62
CA ASN A 223 -4.25 -21.45 -2.33
C ASN A 223 -3.69 -20.04 -2.49
N ALA A 224 -4.48 -19.02 -2.16
CA ALA A 224 -4.05 -17.63 -2.19
C ALA A 224 -4.47 -16.92 -0.90
N LEU A 225 -3.49 -16.35 -0.20
CA LEU A 225 -3.67 -15.53 0.98
C LEU A 225 -3.16 -14.12 0.70
N PHE A 226 -3.87 -13.14 1.24
CA PHE A 226 -3.48 -11.74 1.21
C PHE A 226 -3.32 -11.20 2.63
N CYS A 227 -2.31 -10.36 2.85
CA CYS A 227 -2.17 -9.58 4.09
C CYS A 227 -1.45 -8.26 3.85
N ARG A 228 -1.51 -7.40 4.87
CA ARG A 228 -0.65 -6.24 5.01
C ARG A 228 0.46 -6.57 6.01
N LEU A 229 1.68 -6.68 5.51
CA LEU A 229 2.84 -7.05 6.31
C LEU A 229 3.54 -5.79 6.82
N ASN A 230 3.74 -5.67 8.13
CA ASN A 230 4.58 -4.62 8.68
C ASN A 230 6.06 -4.97 8.52
N THR A 231 6.82 -4.01 7.98
CA THR A 231 8.26 -4.15 7.77
C THR A 231 8.96 -2.91 8.31
N ARG A 232 10.29 -2.95 8.43
CA ARG A 232 11.06 -1.74 8.78
C ARG A 232 10.91 -0.61 7.76
N GLY A 233 10.58 -0.94 6.51
CA GLY A 233 10.32 0.02 5.44
C GLY A 233 8.88 0.52 5.37
N GLY A 234 8.02 0.14 6.32
CA GLY A 234 6.59 0.44 6.33
C GLY A 234 5.74 -0.78 5.98
N ILE A 235 4.44 -0.53 5.79
CA ILE A 235 3.46 -1.59 5.54
C ILE A 235 3.38 -1.88 4.04
N VAL A 236 3.49 -3.16 3.69
CA VAL A 236 3.50 -3.63 2.31
C VAL A 236 2.39 -4.65 2.06
N SER A 237 1.79 -4.59 0.88
CA SER A 237 0.89 -5.65 0.41
C SER A 237 1.65 -6.94 0.18
N ALA A 238 1.20 -8.05 0.74
CA ALA A 238 1.82 -9.35 0.57
C ALA A 238 0.79 -10.41 0.13
N TRP A 239 1.14 -11.16 -0.92
CA TRP A 239 0.43 -12.34 -1.35
C TRP A 239 1.23 -13.60 -1.02
N ILE A 240 0.57 -14.64 -0.53
CA ILE A 240 1.16 -15.96 -0.34
C ILE A 240 0.37 -16.93 -1.19
N LEU A 241 1.06 -17.56 -2.13
CA LEU A 241 0.51 -18.49 -3.10
C LEU A 241 1.09 -19.87 -2.90
N GLN A 242 0.24 -20.88 -3.00
CA GLN A 242 0.64 -22.26 -3.14
C GLN A 242 -0.21 -22.93 -4.22
N ARG A 243 0.41 -23.87 -4.93
CA ARG A 243 -0.21 -24.53 -6.09
C ARG A 243 -1.58 -25.15 -5.79
N GLY A 244 -1.77 -25.78 -4.63
CA GLY A 244 -2.99 -26.53 -4.33
C GLY A 244 -3.30 -27.54 -5.45
N ARG A 245 -4.51 -27.46 -6.01
CA ARG A 245 -4.97 -28.27 -7.15
C ARG A 245 -4.70 -27.63 -8.52
N ALA A 246 -4.20 -26.40 -8.56
CA ALA A 246 -3.94 -25.70 -9.82
C ALA A 246 -2.77 -26.33 -10.59
N SER A 247 -2.80 -26.24 -11.91
CA SER A 247 -1.64 -26.57 -12.75
C SER A 247 -0.52 -25.52 -12.58
N VAL A 248 0.71 -25.87 -13.00
CA VAL A 248 1.83 -24.92 -12.99
C VAL A 248 1.53 -23.69 -13.86
N GLY A 249 0.86 -23.89 -15.00
CA GLY A 249 0.41 -22.81 -15.87
C GLY A 249 -0.61 -21.92 -15.18
N GLN A 250 -1.63 -22.50 -14.54
CA GLN A 250 -2.67 -21.74 -13.83
C GLN A 250 -2.10 -20.93 -12.65
N LEU A 251 -1.18 -21.49 -11.86
CA LEU A 251 -0.51 -20.76 -10.78
C LEU A 251 0.33 -19.60 -11.33
N ARG A 252 0.98 -19.80 -12.48
CA ARG A 252 1.69 -18.73 -13.17
C ARG A 252 0.72 -17.63 -13.63
N SER A 253 -0.40 -17.97 -14.25
CA SER A 253 -1.41 -16.99 -14.69
C SER A 253 -1.98 -16.20 -13.50
N LEU A 254 -2.23 -16.87 -12.37
CA LEU A 254 -2.64 -16.21 -11.12
C LEU A 254 -1.58 -15.22 -10.65
N ARG A 255 -0.30 -15.62 -10.62
CA ARG A 255 0.80 -14.72 -10.25
C ARG A 255 0.83 -13.48 -11.14
N LEU A 256 0.72 -13.65 -12.46
CA LEU A 256 0.70 -12.53 -13.42
C LEU A 256 -0.53 -11.63 -13.22
N CYS A 257 -1.71 -12.21 -12.99
CA CYS A 257 -2.93 -11.47 -12.70
C CYS A 257 -2.78 -10.61 -11.44
N LEU A 258 -2.30 -11.18 -10.34
CA LEU A 258 -2.07 -10.46 -9.08
C LEU A 258 -1.04 -9.35 -9.25
N THR A 259 0.08 -9.65 -9.94
CA THR A 259 1.11 -8.65 -10.16
C THR A 259 0.64 -7.54 -11.09
N ARG A 260 -0.18 -7.84 -12.10
CA ARG A 260 -0.69 -6.82 -13.02
C ARG A 260 -1.75 -5.95 -12.37
N LEU A 261 -2.72 -6.56 -11.68
CA LEU A 261 -3.80 -5.84 -11.01
C LEU A 261 -3.25 -4.84 -9.97
N HIS A 262 -2.24 -5.24 -9.19
CA HIS A 262 -1.59 -4.33 -8.24
C HIS A 262 -0.96 -3.13 -8.95
N ALA A 263 -0.16 -3.37 -10.00
CA ALA A 263 0.48 -2.29 -10.74
C ALA A 263 -0.54 -1.32 -11.37
N GLU A 264 -1.61 -1.84 -11.98
CA GLU A 264 -2.68 -1.05 -12.59
C GLU A 264 -3.36 -0.13 -11.56
N ARG A 265 -3.73 -0.67 -10.39
CA ARG A 265 -4.36 0.12 -9.31
C ARG A 265 -3.44 1.23 -8.81
N GLU A 266 -2.17 0.90 -8.54
CA GLU A 266 -1.19 1.87 -8.03
C GLU A 266 -0.89 2.97 -9.05
N VAL A 267 -0.72 2.61 -10.32
CA VAL A 267 -0.47 3.59 -11.38
C VAL A 267 -1.70 4.47 -11.61
N LEU A 268 -2.90 3.91 -11.64
CA LEU A 268 -4.14 4.67 -11.78
C LEU A 268 -4.29 5.73 -10.67
N ASP A 269 -4.01 5.35 -9.42
CA ASP A 269 -4.03 6.26 -8.28
C ASP A 269 -2.98 7.38 -8.41
N LEU A 270 -1.78 7.06 -8.90
CA LEU A 270 -0.72 8.03 -9.14
C LEU A 270 -1.06 9.02 -10.27
N ILE A 271 -1.64 8.56 -11.38
CA ILE A 271 -2.10 9.45 -12.45
C ILE A 271 -3.16 10.42 -11.93
N LEU A 272 -4.12 9.93 -11.12
CA LEU A 272 -5.11 10.79 -10.47
C LEU A 272 -4.47 11.80 -9.50
N LYS A 273 -3.42 11.38 -8.76
CA LYS A 273 -2.62 12.30 -7.92
C LYS A 273 -1.89 13.36 -8.75
N GLN A 274 -1.37 13.02 -9.94
CA GLN A 274 -0.70 13.99 -10.83
C GLN A 274 -1.67 15.05 -11.36
N ILE A 275 -2.89 14.65 -11.73
CA ILE A 275 -3.99 15.57 -12.07
C ILE A 275 -4.33 16.47 -10.87
N HIS A 276 -4.45 15.88 -9.68
CA HIS A 276 -4.69 16.65 -8.45
C HIS A 276 -3.55 17.63 -8.11
N ARG A 277 -2.30 17.30 -8.45
CA ARG A 277 -1.14 18.18 -8.25
C ARG A 277 -0.97 19.20 -9.38
N LYS A 278 -1.90 19.26 -10.34
CA LYS A 278 -1.84 20.12 -11.53
C LYS A 278 -0.57 19.91 -12.37
N ARG A 279 -0.05 18.68 -12.39
CA ARG A 279 1.09 18.31 -13.27
C ARG A 279 0.62 17.80 -14.63
N LEU A 280 -0.63 17.36 -14.70
CA LEU A 280 -1.35 17.03 -15.93
C LEU A 280 -2.51 18.01 -16.10
N LEU A 281 -2.91 18.26 -17.35
CA LEU A 281 -4.06 19.11 -17.72
C LEU A 281 -3.95 20.57 -17.22
N ALA A 282 -2.74 21.14 -17.21
CA ALA A 282 -2.49 22.52 -16.79
C ALA A 282 -1.53 23.24 -17.78
N PRO A 283 -2.03 24.01 -18.76
CA PRO A 283 -3.46 24.18 -19.10
C PRO A 283 -4.08 22.91 -19.70
N PRO A 284 -5.41 22.73 -19.61
CA PRO A 284 -6.07 21.60 -20.25
C PRO A 284 -5.97 21.73 -21.77
N ASP A 285 -5.55 20.67 -22.44
CA ASP A 285 -5.54 20.54 -23.89
C ASP A 285 -6.37 19.32 -24.32
N GLU A 286 -7.10 19.47 -25.43
CA GLU A 286 -8.05 18.47 -25.91
C GLU A 286 -7.39 17.11 -26.18
N GLU A 287 -6.18 17.11 -26.72
CA GLU A 287 -5.40 15.90 -26.99
C GLU A 287 -5.07 15.13 -25.70
N SER A 288 -4.50 15.79 -24.70
CA SER A 288 -4.19 15.16 -23.41
C SER A 288 -5.42 14.71 -22.65
N VAL A 289 -6.53 15.46 -22.73
CA VAL A 289 -7.82 15.04 -22.15
C VAL A 289 -8.31 13.76 -22.83
N ASN A 290 -8.27 13.69 -24.16
CA ASN A 290 -8.68 12.51 -24.92
C ASN A 290 -7.80 11.29 -24.61
N LEU A 291 -6.48 11.48 -24.51
CA LEU A 291 -5.54 10.41 -24.13
C LEU A 291 -5.82 9.88 -22.72
N LEU A 292 -6.07 10.76 -21.76
CA LEU A 292 -6.44 10.36 -20.40
C LEU A 292 -7.80 9.67 -20.36
N ASP A 293 -8.81 10.18 -21.07
CA ASP A 293 -10.15 9.57 -21.13
C ASP A 293 -10.10 8.15 -21.71
N LEU A 294 -9.28 7.94 -22.76
CA LEU A 294 -9.05 6.61 -23.33
C LEU A 294 -8.38 5.69 -22.30
N TYR A 295 -7.29 6.16 -21.71
CA TYR A 295 -6.54 5.43 -20.68
C TYR A 295 -7.44 5.02 -19.51
N PHE A 296 -8.20 5.96 -18.92
CA PHE A 296 -9.09 5.69 -17.79
C PHE A 296 -10.18 4.67 -18.16
N ASN A 297 -10.76 4.77 -19.35
CA ASN A 297 -11.76 3.79 -19.79
C ASN A 297 -11.19 2.38 -19.90
N GLU A 298 -10.01 2.24 -20.49
CA GLU A 298 -9.33 0.96 -20.67
C GLU A 298 -8.92 0.36 -19.32
N ARG A 299 -8.25 1.13 -18.46
CA ARG A 299 -7.71 0.62 -17.20
C ARG A 299 -8.78 0.31 -16.17
N ILE A 300 -9.81 1.16 -16.05
CA ILE A 300 -10.93 0.86 -15.17
C ILE A 300 -11.68 -0.39 -15.66
N ARG A 301 -11.81 -0.59 -16.98
CA ARG A 301 -12.38 -1.83 -17.52
C ARG A 301 -11.55 -3.04 -17.15
N ILE A 302 -10.21 -2.96 -17.21
CA ILE A 302 -9.32 -4.06 -16.79
C ILE A 302 -9.49 -4.35 -15.29
N ILE A 303 -9.49 -3.32 -14.44
CA ILE A 303 -9.60 -3.46 -12.97
C ILE A 303 -10.96 -4.00 -12.54
N ASN A 304 -12.04 -3.65 -13.25
CA ASN A 304 -13.41 -4.03 -12.90
C ASN A 304 -13.94 -5.26 -13.66
N ARG A 305 -13.10 -5.97 -14.41
CA ARG A 305 -13.51 -7.26 -15.01
C ARG A 305 -13.83 -8.24 -13.88
N ASP A 306 -14.94 -8.96 -14.03
CA ASP A 306 -15.34 -9.96 -13.04
C ASP A 306 -14.41 -11.19 -13.08
N THR A 307 -14.08 -11.63 -14.29
CA THR A 307 -13.14 -12.75 -14.50
C THR A 307 -12.06 -12.39 -15.51
N TRP A 308 -10.83 -12.85 -15.26
CA TRP A 308 -9.72 -12.70 -16.18
C TRP A 308 -8.93 -14.01 -16.28
N GLY A 309 -8.80 -14.57 -17.48
CA GLY A 309 -8.10 -15.84 -17.68
C GLY A 309 -8.61 -16.97 -16.78
N GLY A 310 -9.92 -16.99 -16.49
CA GLY A 310 -10.56 -17.97 -15.58
C GLY A 310 -10.27 -17.77 -14.08
N VAL A 311 -9.72 -16.63 -13.68
CA VAL A 311 -9.59 -16.19 -12.28
C VAL A 311 -10.69 -15.16 -11.99
N LYS A 312 -11.45 -15.32 -10.90
CA LYS A 312 -12.45 -14.32 -10.48
C LYS A 312 -11.72 -13.17 -9.80
N GLN A 313 -11.62 -12.06 -10.53
CA GLN A 313 -10.90 -10.87 -10.10
C GLN A 313 -11.67 -10.10 -9.03
N SER A 314 -13.00 -10.18 -9.04
CA SER A 314 -13.87 -9.65 -7.97
C SER A 314 -13.46 -10.17 -6.59
N GLU A 315 -13.10 -11.45 -6.48
CA GLU A 315 -12.66 -12.08 -5.23
C GLU A 315 -11.25 -11.66 -4.81
N ILE A 316 -10.36 -11.43 -5.78
CA ILE A 316 -9.03 -10.87 -5.50
C ILE A 316 -9.17 -9.44 -4.99
N VAL A 317 -10.01 -8.63 -5.64
CA VAL A 317 -10.31 -7.26 -5.21
C VAL A 317 -10.97 -7.28 -3.84
N ALA A 318 -11.91 -8.20 -3.59
CA ALA A 318 -12.51 -8.39 -2.29
C ALA A 318 -11.47 -8.76 -1.22
N ALA A 319 -10.46 -9.58 -1.52
CA ALA A 319 -9.39 -9.86 -0.58
C ALA A 319 -8.51 -8.64 -0.29
N PHE A 320 -8.17 -7.85 -1.32
CA PHE A 320 -7.50 -6.57 -1.14
C PHE A 320 -8.32 -5.62 -0.25
N ASP A 321 -9.63 -5.58 -0.47
CA ASP A 321 -10.56 -4.67 0.20
C ASP A 321 -10.96 -5.17 1.60
N ALA A 322 -10.94 -6.49 1.87
CA ALA A 322 -11.27 -7.09 3.17
C ALA A 322 -10.21 -6.77 4.25
N THR A 323 -8.94 -6.68 3.85
CA THR A 323 -7.88 -6.16 4.74
C THR A 323 -7.96 -4.64 4.95
N GLN A 324 -8.97 -3.98 4.37
CA GLN A 324 -9.21 -2.54 4.36
C GLN A 324 -10.67 -2.27 4.79
N ALA A 325 -11.05 -2.60 6.02
CA ALA A 325 -12.43 -2.45 6.51
C ALA A 325 -12.88 -0.97 6.47
N MET A 326 -14.05 -0.71 5.90
CA MET A 326 -14.40 0.57 5.25
C MET A 326 -15.36 1.46 6.09
N VAL A 327 -15.01 2.73 6.33
CA VAL A 327 -15.86 3.81 6.87
C VAL A 327 -15.83 4.99 5.90
N ARG A 328 -16.96 5.55 5.48
CA ARG A 328 -17.00 6.57 4.40
C ARG A 328 -16.94 8.01 4.95
N PRO A 329 -15.94 8.84 4.59
CA PRO A 329 -16.03 10.30 4.74
C PRO A 329 -16.38 10.99 3.42
N ALA A 330 -17.20 12.04 3.51
CA ALA A 330 -17.65 12.86 2.40
C ALA A 330 -16.61 13.92 1.98
N SER A 331 -16.25 13.98 0.68
CA SER A 331 -16.01 15.24 -0.07
C SER A 331 -15.67 14.96 -1.55
N GLN A 332 -16.64 15.23 -2.44
CA GLN A 332 -16.54 15.07 -3.91
C GLN A 332 -16.16 16.37 -4.65
N THR A 333 -16.27 17.54 -4.02
CA THR A 333 -16.47 18.81 -4.74
C THR A 333 -15.21 19.39 -5.42
N GLN A 334 -13.99 19.10 -4.93
CA GLN A 334 -12.76 19.75 -5.43
C GLN A 334 -12.17 19.15 -6.72
N LEU A 335 -12.63 17.98 -7.14
CA LEU A 335 -12.06 17.26 -8.30
C LEU A 335 -12.85 17.54 -9.58
N ILE A 336 -14.13 17.92 -9.45
CA ILE A 336 -15.07 18.16 -10.56
C ILE A 336 -14.64 19.37 -11.41
N SER A 337 -14.21 20.47 -10.78
CA SER A 337 -13.85 21.70 -11.50
C SER A 337 -12.54 21.59 -12.31
N ARG A 338 -11.75 20.52 -12.12
CA ARG A 338 -10.44 20.36 -12.77
C ARG A 338 -10.47 19.51 -14.03
N TYR A 339 -11.61 18.91 -14.32
CA TYR A 339 -11.83 18.01 -15.45
C TYR A 339 -12.89 18.55 -16.40
N GLU A 340 -12.98 19.88 -16.51
CA GLU A 340 -13.78 20.59 -17.51
C GLU A 340 -13.33 20.13 -18.90
N GLY A 341 -14.19 19.37 -19.59
CA GLY A 341 -13.91 18.76 -20.89
C GLY A 341 -13.91 17.23 -20.92
N SER A 342 -13.85 16.52 -19.78
CA SER A 342 -14.00 15.06 -19.80
C SER A 342 -15.38 14.61 -20.24
N ARG A 343 -15.42 13.45 -20.90
CA ARG A 343 -16.68 12.74 -21.09
C ARG A 343 -17.27 12.38 -19.73
N ARG A 344 -18.47 12.90 -19.43
CA ARG A 344 -19.21 12.66 -18.16
C ARG A 344 -19.27 11.18 -17.75
N GLN A 345 -19.30 10.26 -18.72
CA GLN A 345 -19.28 8.82 -18.47
C GLN A 345 -17.97 8.33 -17.86
N VAL A 346 -16.82 8.80 -18.35
CA VAL A 346 -15.48 8.44 -17.83
C VAL A 346 -15.33 8.98 -16.42
N TRP A 347 -15.78 10.21 -16.20
CA TRP A 347 -15.78 10.82 -14.89
C TRP A 347 -16.58 10.02 -13.86
N LYS A 348 -17.80 9.56 -14.19
CA LYS A 348 -18.59 8.72 -13.30
C LYS A 348 -17.84 7.45 -12.89
N LYS A 349 -17.08 6.84 -13.81
CA LYS A 349 -16.25 5.66 -13.52
C LYS A 349 -15.08 6.00 -12.60
N ILE A 350 -14.37 7.10 -12.88
CA ILE A 350 -13.27 7.59 -12.03
C ILE A 350 -13.77 7.91 -10.63
N ALA A 351 -14.90 8.60 -10.50
CA ALA A 351 -15.51 8.95 -9.24
C ALA A 351 -15.90 7.69 -8.44
N ALA A 352 -16.57 6.73 -9.08
CA ALA A 352 -16.91 5.45 -8.44
C ALA A 352 -15.66 4.69 -7.97
N TYR A 353 -14.62 4.64 -8.82
CA TYR A 353 -13.33 4.04 -8.47
C TYR A 353 -12.67 4.75 -7.27
N GLN A 354 -12.62 6.08 -7.27
CA GLN A 354 -12.06 6.86 -6.15
C GLN A 354 -12.88 6.70 -4.87
N GLU A 355 -14.21 6.62 -4.95
CA GLU A 355 -15.08 6.41 -3.80
C GLU A 355 -14.84 5.05 -3.16
N GLN A 356 -14.70 3.99 -3.97
CA GLN A 356 -14.26 2.68 -3.50
C GLN A 356 -12.85 2.74 -2.86
N ARG A 357 -11.95 3.58 -3.39
CA ARG A 357 -10.58 3.73 -2.88
C ARG A 357 -10.45 4.62 -1.62
N ARG A 358 -11.33 5.59 -1.38
CA ARG A 358 -11.15 6.68 -0.39
C ARG A 358 -11.76 6.45 0.98
N ALA A 359 -12.69 5.52 1.13
CA ALA A 359 -13.29 5.31 2.44
C ALA A 359 -12.22 4.92 3.46
N THR A 360 -12.22 5.60 4.62
CA THR A 360 -11.38 5.38 5.81
C THR A 360 -11.28 3.90 6.14
N ARG A 361 -10.07 3.42 6.42
CA ARG A 361 -9.78 1.98 6.44
C ARG A 361 -9.24 1.54 7.78
N LEU A 362 -9.95 0.64 8.45
CA LEU A 362 -9.40 -0.28 9.44
C LEU A 362 -8.53 -1.28 8.67
N VAL A 363 -7.22 -1.14 8.80
CA VAL A 363 -6.24 -2.01 8.16
C VAL A 363 -5.70 -2.97 9.21
N TYR A 364 -5.93 -4.26 8.99
CA TYR A 364 -5.27 -5.31 9.78
C TYR A 364 -3.85 -5.45 9.29
N VAL A 365 -2.88 -5.17 10.18
CA VAL A 365 -1.46 -5.20 9.88
C VAL A 365 -0.82 -6.34 10.68
N LEU A 366 -0.14 -7.24 9.97
CA LEU A 366 0.60 -8.33 10.59
C LEU A 366 2.00 -7.85 11.00
N ASN A 367 2.29 -7.91 12.28
CA ASN A 367 3.63 -7.78 12.84
C ASN A 367 4.19 -9.17 13.10
N VAL A 368 5.35 -9.47 12.53
CA VAL A 368 6.02 -10.76 12.71
C VAL A 368 7.24 -10.55 13.57
N GLU A 369 7.26 -11.04 14.80
CA GLU A 369 8.44 -10.95 15.68
C GLU A 369 8.85 -12.34 16.19
N LYS A 370 10.07 -12.77 15.84
CA LYS A 370 10.74 -13.96 16.41
C LYS A 370 9.81 -15.19 16.60
N GLY A 371 9.04 -15.53 15.56
CA GLY A 371 8.15 -16.70 15.54
C GLY A 371 6.71 -16.45 15.99
N TRP A 372 6.34 -15.21 16.34
CA TRP A 372 4.97 -14.83 16.68
C TRP A 372 4.40 -13.87 15.64
N VAL A 373 3.12 -14.02 15.30
CA VAL A 373 2.36 -13.08 14.50
C VAL A 373 1.40 -12.33 15.42
N MET A 374 1.60 -11.02 15.55
CA MET A 374 0.68 -10.10 16.20
C MET A 374 -0.10 -9.34 15.14
N VAL A 375 -1.38 -9.11 15.41
CA VAL A 375 -2.30 -8.45 14.47
C VAL A 375 -2.65 -7.09 15.05
N ASP A 376 -2.03 -6.04 14.51
CA ASP A 376 -2.38 -4.68 14.89
C ASP A 376 -3.55 -4.21 14.04
N LYS A 377 -4.57 -3.66 14.71
CA LYS A 377 -5.61 -2.88 14.06
C LYS A 377 -5.11 -1.46 13.90
N GLN A 378 -4.63 -1.14 12.70
CA GLN A 378 -4.18 0.20 12.36
C GLN A 378 -5.21 0.90 11.48
N VAL A 379 -5.10 2.22 11.41
CA VAL A 379 -6.15 3.02 10.80
C VAL A 379 -5.52 4.03 9.89
N ASN A 380 -5.87 3.90 8.63
CA ASN A 380 -5.41 4.81 7.61
C ASN A 380 -6.43 5.93 7.45
N VAL A 381 -6.12 7.10 8.03
CA VAL A 381 -6.93 8.31 7.90
C VAL A 381 -6.44 9.10 6.68
N GLY A 382 -6.97 8.73 5.51
CA GLY A 382 -6.99 9.55 4.29
C GLY A 382 -5.67 9.72 3.51
N GLY A 383 -5.64 9.23 2.26
CA GLY A 383 -4.95 9.80 1.08
C GLY A 383 -3.43 10.02 1.03
N THR A 384 -2.76 10.19 2.16
CA THR A 384 -1.34 10.56 2.30
C THR A 384 -0.48 9.48 2.96
N GLY A 385 -1.07 8.34 3.36
CA GLY A 385 -0.31 7.18 3.85
C GLY A 385 0.22 7.33 5.29
N ASN A 386 -0.26 8.31 6.06
CA ASN A 386 0.03 8.38 7.49
C ASN A 386 -0.87 7.38 8.22
N ILE A 387 -0.27 6.27 8.62
CA ILE A 387 -0.94 5.24 9.41
C ILE A 387 -0.76 5.61 10.88
N VAL A 388 -1.87 5.76 11.61
CA VAL A 388 -1.85 6.06 13.04
C VAL A 388 -2.17 4.77 13.78
N ASN A 389 -1.23 4.31 14.62
CA ASN A 389 -1.50 3.24 15.57
C ASN A 389 -2.34 3.82 16.71
N VAL A 390 -3.63 3.47 16.77
CA VAL A 390 -4.58 4.04 17.75
C VAL A 390 -4.22 3.66 19.17
N ALA A 391 -3.74 2.43 19.38
CA ALA A 391 -3.33 1.96 20.70
C ALA A 391 -2.11 2.76 21.20
N GLU A 392 -1.10 2.94 20.35
CA GLU A 392 0.08 3.76 20.69
C GLU A 392 -0.31 5.22 20.93
N TYR A 393 -1.17 5.78 20.08
CA TYR A 393 -1.69 7.14 20.26
C TYR A 393 -2.45 7.30 21.59
N MET A 394 -3.37 6.39 21.92
CA MET A 394 -4.12 6.44 23.18
C MET A 394 -3.24 6.19 24.41
N SER A 395 -2.20 5.36 24.28
CA SER A 395 -1.20 5.21 25.33
C SER A 395 -0.47 6.54 25.59
N ASN A 396 -0.09 7.26 24.54
CA ASN A 396 0.55 8.58 24.68
C ASN A 396 -0.41 9.61 25.30
N VAL A 397 -1.67 9.66 24.84
CA VAL A 397 -2.70 10.54 25.42
C VAL A 397 -2.90 10.21 26.90
N THR A 398 -3.04 8.94 27.27
CA THR A 398 -3.22 8.49 28.65
C THR A 398 -2.04 8.91 29.53
N ASN A 399 -0.81 8.74 29.05
CA ASN A 399 0.38 9.18 29.77
C ASN A 399 0.40 10.70 29.97
N THR A 400 0.11 11.48 28.92
CA THR A 400 0.05 12.95 29.02
C THR A 400 -1.04 13.41 30.00
N VAL A 401 -2.23 12.81 29.93
CA VAL A 401 -3.34 13.15 30.84
C VAL A 401 -2.97 12.82 32.28
N ASN A 402 -2.40 11.64 32.55
CA ASN A 402 -2.00 11.26 33.90
C ASN A 402 -0.93 12.19 34.49
N ASN A 403 0.03 12.63 33.67
CA ASN A 403 1.05 13.59 34.11
C ASN A 403 0.43 14.95 34.46
N ASN A 404 -0.44 15.49 33.59
CA ASN A 404 -1.12 16.76 33.85
C ASN A 404 -1.98 16.69 35.13
N LEU A 405 -2.67 15.58 35.38
CA LEU A 405 -3.49 15.41 36.59
C LEU A 405 -2.65 15.27 37.87
N ALA A 406 -1.45 14.72 37.77
CA ALA A 406 -0.52 14.59 38.89
C ALA A 406 0.02 15.97 39.32
N GLU A 407 0.25 16.87 38.36
CA GLU A 407 0.77 18.24 38.59
C GLU A 407 -0.33 19.26 38.92
N SER A 408 -1.58 19.00 38.56
CA SER A 408 -2.72 19.90 38.79
C SER A 408 -3.07 20.07 40.27
N ASP A 409 -3.50 21.26 40.70
CA ASP A 409 -4.10 21.51 42.03
C ASP A 409 -5.64 21.36 42.05
N ALA A 410 -6.24 20.84 40.97
CA ALA A 410 -7.68 20.68 40.86
C ALA A 410 -8.27 19.72 41.90
N ASP A 411 -9.57 19.89 42.16
CA ASP A 411 -10.33 19.05 43.08
C ASP A 411 -10.20 17.54 42.75
N MET A 412 -10.03 16.73 43.79
CA MET A 412 -9.83 15.27 43.66
C MET A 412 -10.94 14.60 42.86
N HIS A 413 -12.19 15.08 42.99
CA HIS A 413 -13.32 14.53 42.26
C HIS A 413 -13.23 14.80 40.76
N VAL A 414 -12.76 16.00 40.35
CA VAL A 414 -12.49 16.33 38.95
C VAL A 414 -11.43 15.40 38.37
N LYS A 415 -10.32 15.21 39.09
CA LYS A 415 -9.23 14.31 38.67
C LYS A 415 -9.73 12.87 38.47
N MET A 416 -10.55 12.37 39.39
CA MET A 416 -11.16 11.04 39.28
C MET A 416 -12.03 10.90 38.03
N LEU A 417 -12.87 11.90 37.74
CA LEU A 417 -13.74 11.89 36.56
C LEU A 417 -12.96 11.95 35.25
N ILE A 418 -11.85 12.69 35.18
CA ILE A 418 -11.00 12.73 33.98
C ILE A 418 -10.27 11.39 33.79
N LYS A 419 -9.83 10.75 34.87
CA LYS A 419 -9.25 9.40 34.80
C LYS A 419 -10.29 8.38 34.32
N GLU A 420 -11.50 8.42 34.87
CA GLU A 420 -12.61 7.58 34.42
C GLU A 420 -12.94 7.83 32.95
N LEU A 421 -12.98 9.09 32.51
CA LEU A 421 -13.19 9.45 31.11
C LEU A 421 -12.10 8.87 30.20
N THR A 422 -10.84 8.91 30.64
CA THR A 422 -9.69 8.35 29.91
C THR A 422 -9.82 6.84 29.74
N GLU A 423 -10.15 6.11 30.81
CA GLU A 423 -10.36 4.66 30.78
C GLU A 423 -11.56 4.27 29.89
N GLN A 424 -12.63 5.06 29.91
CA GLN A 424 -13.80 4.82 29.05
C GLN A 424 -13.46 5.03 27.57
N ILE A 425 -12.70 6.08 27.22
CA ILE A 425 -12.23 6.29 25.84
C ILE A 425 -11.32 5.14 25.40
N ASP A 426 -10.42 4.67 26.25
CA ASP A 426 -9.52 3.54 25.94
C ASP A 426 -10.29 2.22 25.68
N ARG A 427 -11.35 1.94 26.45
CA ARG A 427 -12.23 0.77 26.23
C ARG A 427 -13.02 0.85 24.92
N VAL A 428 -13.37 2.07 24.49
CA VAL A 428 -14.11 2.33 23.25
C VAL A 428 -13.18 2.34 22.03
N ALA A 429 -11.90 2.68 22.22
CA ALA A 429 -10.91 2.84 21.14
C ALA A 429 -10.81 1.65 20.16
N PRO A 430 -10.84 0.37 20.60
CA PRO A 430 -10.78 -0.79 19.69
C PRO A 430 -12.01 -0.98 18.81
N LYS A 431 -13.13 -0.29 19.11
CA LYS A 431 -14.45 -0.51 18.50
C LYS A 431 -14.99 0.70 17.73
N ALA A 432 -14.37 1.87 17.85
CA ALA A 432 -14.85 3.13 17.27
C ALA A 432 -14.06 3.58 16.04
N ASP A 433 -14.60 4.57 15.31
CA ASP A 433 -13.84 5.17 14.20
C ASP A 433 -12.57 5.86 14.75
N PRO A 434 -11.41 5.65 14.14
CA PRO A 434 -10.14 6.12 14.70
C PRO A 434 -9.91 7.63 14.53
N GLY A 435 -10.56 8.24 13.54
CA GLY A 435 -10.64 9.70 13.45
C GLY A 435 -11.43 10.27 14.64
N GLN A 436 -12.52 9.60 15.03
CA GLN A 436 -13.28 9.93 16.24
C GLN A 436 -12.43 9.73 17.51
N ILE A 437 -11.71 8.61 17.64
CA ILE A 437 -10.79 8.40 18.78
C ILE A 437 -9.71 9.47 18.85
N LYS A 438 -9.11 9.84 17.72
CA LYS A 438 -8.10 10.92 17.67
C LYS A 438 -8.68 12.27 18.06
N LYS A 439 -9.91 12.59 17.63
CA LYS A 439 -10.60 13.83 18.04
C LYS A 439 -10.89 13.81 19.55
N MET A 440 -11.38 12.69 20.10
CA MET A 440 -11.60 12.53 21.54
C MET A 440 -10.30 12.64 22.33
N GLY A 441 -9.24 11.94 21.92
CA GLY A 441 -7.93 11.99 22.57
C GLY A 441 -7.33 13.40 22.59
N LYS A 442 -7.42 14.14 21.47
CA LYS A 442 -6.95 15.54 21.40
C LYS A 442 -7.73 16.46 22.36
N ASN A 443 -9.05 16.32 22.39
CA ASN A 443 -9.88 17.13 23.29
C ASN A 443 -9.68 16.74 24.76
N LEU A 444 -9.44 15.46 25.05
CA LEU A 444 -9.10 14.99 26.40
C LEU A 444 -7.75 15.52 26.87
N GLU A 445 -6.75 15.57 25.97
CA GLU A 445 -5.44 16.17 26.26
C GLU A 445 -5.55 17.67 26.49
N ALA A 446 -6.36 18.38 25.69
CA ALA A 446 -6.64 19.80 25.89
C ALA A 446 -7.36 20.05 27.23
N LEU A 447 -8.36 19.23 27.56
CA LEU A 447 -9.06 19.28 28.84
C LEU A 447 -8.11 19.09 30.02
N SER A 448 -7.23 18.09 29.97
CA SER A 448 -6.29 17.83 31.08
C SER A 448 -5.24 18.92 31.24
N LYS A 449 -4.76 19.52 30.14
CA LYS A 449 -3.87 20.70 30.18
C LYS A 449 -4.55 21.89 30.84
N GLU A 450 -5.80 22.15 30.48
CA GLU A 450 -6.57 23.24 31.06
C GLU A 450 -6.87 23.02 32.56
N VAL A 451 -7.06 21.77 32.99
CA VAL A 451 -7.22 21.43 34.41
C VAL A 451 -5.91 21.57 35.20
N ALA A 452 -4.77 21.48 34.53
CA ALA A 452 -3.45 21.68 35.14
C ALA A 452 -2.94 23.13 35.06
N SER A 453 -3.69 24.04 34.44
CA SER A 453 -3.32 25.46 34.34
C SER A 453 -3.48 26.18 35.66
N ASP A 454 -2.56 27.10 36.00
CA ASP A 454 -2.65 27.99 37.16
C ASP A 454 -3.86 28.94 37.05
N GLU A 455 -4.18 29.35 35.81
CA GLU A 455 -5.30 30.24 35.48
C GLU A 455 -6.20 29.54 34.45
N PRO A 456 -7.11 28.66 34.89
CA PRO A 456 -7.96 27.91 33.96
C PRO A 456 -9.02 28.82 33.32
N GLU A 457 -9.09 28.78 31.99
CA GLU A 457 -10.10 29.47 31.21
C GLU A 457 -11.29 28.54 30.92
N ARG A 458 -12.45 28.92 31.47
CA ARG A 458 -13.74 28.22 31.29
C ARG A 458 -14.07 27.90 29.81
N ARG A 459 -13.68 28.76 28.88
CA ARG A 459 -13.94 28.59 27.44
C ARG A 459 -13.30 27.31 26.89
N TRP A 460 -12.11 26.94 27.36
CA TRP A 460 -11.41 25.75 26.88
C TRP A 460 -12.00 24.46 27.44
N TYR A 461 -12.58 24.48 28.65
CA TYR A 461 -13.38 23.37 29.17
C TYR A 461 -14.60 23.11 28.31
N GLU A 462 -15.34 24.15 27.97
CA GLU A 462 -16.55 24.02 27.15
C GLU A 462 -16.23 23.44 25.77
N VAL A 463 -15.24 23.99 25.08
CA VAL A 463 -14.81 23.51 23.75
C VAL A 463 -14.35 22.05 23.81
N SER A 464 -13.56 21.68 24.82
CA SER A 464 -13.02 20.33 24.94
C SER A 464 -14.12 19.32 25.29
N LEU A 465 -14.98 19.63 26.26
CA LEU A 465 -16.08 18.75 26.69
C LEU A 465 -17.14 18.59 25.58
N GLU A 466 -17.49 19.67 24.88
CA GLU A 466 -18.41 19.59 23.74
C GLU A 466 -17.80 18.77 22.61
N GLY A 467 -16.52 18.99 22.31
CA GLY A 467 -15.81 18.19 21.31
C GLY A 467 -15.77 16.70 21.64
N ILE A 468 -15.64 16.31 22.91
CA ILE A 468 -15.73 14.90 23.34
C ILE A 468 -17.18 14.40 23.24
N ARG A 469 -18.16 15.19 23.68
CA ARG A 469 -19.60 14.87 23.62
C ARG A 469 -20.08 14.59 22.20
N GLU A 470 -19.85 15.52 21.26
CA GLU A 470 -20.21 15.37 19.85
C GLU A 470 -19.63 14.08 19.27
N THR A 471 -18.36 13.81 19.60
CA THR A 471 -17.65 12.67 19.05
C THR A 471 -18.15 11.36 19.64
N ALA A 472 -18.44 11.33 20.96
CA ALA A 472 -19.05 10.19 21.61
C ALA A 472 -20.47 9.90 21.10
N GLN A 473 -21.28 10.94 20.83
CA GLN A 473 -22.59 10.77 20.18
C GLN A 473 -22.45 10.13 18.79
N ALA A 474 -21.44 10.55 18.01
CA ALA A 474 -21.18 9.99 16.69
C ALA A 474 -20.64 8.54 16.72
N VAL A 475 -20.11 8.08 17.86
CA VAL A 475 -19.70 6.69 18.09
C VAL A 475 -20.91 5.80 18.45
N GLY A 476 -21.97 6.37 18.99
CA GLY A 476 -23.22 5.68 19.32
C GLY A 476 -23.24 5.01 20.70
N GLU A 477 -24.01 3.94 20.85
CA GLU A 477 -24.35 3.32 22.16
C GLU A 477 -23.13 2.87 22.97
N ILE A 478 -22.04 2.43 22.31
CA ILE A 478 -20.84 1.98 23.02
C ILE A 478 -20.15 3.13 23.79
N ALA A 479 -20.45 4.39 23.47
CA ALA A 479 -19.88 5.58 24.10
C ALA A 479 -20.81 6.24 25.15
N THR A 480 -21.94 5.63 25.51
CA THR A 480 -22.84 6.15 26.56
C THR A 480 -22.14 6.43 27.90
N PRO A 481 -21.20 5.60 28.39
CA PRO A 481 -20.45 5.92 29.61
C PRO A 481 -19.68 7.24 29.50
N ILE A 482 -19.06 7.51 28.35
CA ILE A 482 -18.31 8.74 28.06
C ILE A 482 -19.23 9.95 28.18
N LEU A 483 -20.43 9.87 27.59
CA LEU A 483 -21.43 10.96 27.65
C LEU A 483 -21.85 11.29 29.09
N ASN A 484 -22.03 10.26 29.93
CA ASN A 484 -22.38 10.44 31.33
C ASN A 484 -21.25 11.13 32.11
N THR A 485 -20.01 10.71 31.91
CA THR A 485 -18.83 11.29 32.57
C THR A 485 -18.59 12.73 32.13
N VAL A 486 -18.73 13.02 30.83
CA VAL A 486 -18.67 14.39 30.29
C VAL A 486 -19.78 15.27 30.89
N GLY A 487 -20.99 14.74 31.08
CA GLY A 487 -22.09 15.47 31.75
C GLY A 487 -21.75 15.87 33.19
N LYS A 488 -21.15 14.95 33.97
CA LYS A 488 -20.69 15.24 35.34
C LYS A 488 -19.59 16.29 35.35
N LEU A 489 -18.60 16.18 34.46
CA LEU A 489 -17.51 17.15 34.34
C LEU A 489 -18.02 18.54 33.94
N SER A 490 -18.94 18.64 32.98
CA SER A 490 -19.56 19.91 32.60
C SER A 490 -20.26 20.58 33.78
N ALA A 491 -20.94 19.81 34.64
CA ALA A 491 -21.63 20.35 35.81
C ALA A 491 -20.67 20.90 36.89
N LEU A 492 -19.46 20.37 36.99
CA LEU A 492 -18.46 20.83 37.96
C LEU A 492 -17.64 22.00 37.41
N LEU A 493 -17.15 21.88 36.18
CA LEU A 493 -16.18 22.83 35.61
C LEU A 493 -16.82 24.08 35.00
N LEU A 494 -18.11 24.05 34.64
CA LEU A 494 -18.79 25.19 34.01
C LEU A 494 -19.78 25.90 34.95
N ARG A 495 -19.93 25.44 36.19
CA ARG A 495 -20.76 26.11 37.21
C ARG A 495 -20.01 27.15 38.03
N VAL A 496 -18.69 27.13 37.96
CA VAL A 496 -17.80 28.20 38.44
C VAL A 496 -17.77 29.31 37.37
#